data_AF-A0A3A5AG30-F1
#
_entry.id   AF-A0A3A5AG30-F1
#
_cell.length_a   1.000
_cell.length_b   1.000
_cell.length_c   1.000
_cell.angle_alpha   90.00
_cell.angle_beta   90.00
_cell.angle_gamma   90.00
#
_symmetry.space_group_name_H-M   'P 1'
#
loop_
_entity.id
_entity.type
_entity.pdbx_description
1 polymer ?
#
loop_
_entity_poly.entity_id
_entity_poly.type
_entity_poly.pdbx_seq_one_letter_code
_entity_poly.pdbx_strand_id
1 'polypeptide(L)'
;MAKRLLYGFLVVALALAAAEIAGHFHWLAGVENTHYDIWHQVAGARFQPEHVVIVTIDEQTRQEHQDEPLVFWAPHFARVIEVLKQAGVRVVGLDFLFSVSAEAWLKKLDLPGGTSRTFDLELRKQLASGKVILAGGMTTDEEGVSKVLLPIQDYYFSLPRQLDDVGLTNFYNDPDGVLRRFVTSLPDADGEIWPLFGPLLAQRAGDREYKPDQPLPYIGFAGPPGTFPRVSFRNLLHPELAEQHHAALKDKVAIVALETRLQDIHLTPYARSFLHWGPQMMSGPEVHANIVETILTGRGPRPAPAALRLAVLVMALAASACCFFRFSPWQGLGAGLLLILVCLAAAYALFLKGLILPVGGLELGIGLCFFGVLAVRLTGEERTRQRLRQVFSRYVADEVVERIMASGKLPDLGGEALYVTVLFADIRNFTSISERLSAHEVVEMLNAYFSSVCEPILEYGGTVDKFIGDAVMAVFGAPAPQPDHARRALSTALAMASRAEEFQVKMAERFSGKGLPEFHIGIGLHSGEAVVGNIGSPKRLEYTVIGDTVNIASRLESLTKELGWTIIASHETIAAAGPGVLTGGQRESSLKGRQETVLVHEVTGLE
;
A
#
# COMPACT_ATOMS: atom_id res chain seq x y z
N MET A 1 10.18 -17.71 16.80
CA MET A 1 10.91 -16.45 16.55
C MET A 1 11.49 -16.37 15.13
N ALA A 2 12.20 -17.39 14.65
CA ALA A 2 12.82 -17.43 13.31
C ALA A 2 11.86 -17.14 12.12
N LYS A 3 10.65 -17.72 12.11
CA LYS A 3 9.69 -17.48 11.01
C LYS A 3 9.18 -16.02 10.93
N ARG A 4 8.96 -15.36 12.07
CA ARG A 4 8.52 -13.95 12.08
C ARG A 4 9.60 -13.02 11.54
N LEU A 5 10.87 -13.30 11.87
CA LEU A 5 12.02 -12.57 11.33
C LEU A 5 12.16 -12.77 9.81
N LEU A 6 11.98 -14.00 9.33
CA LEU A 6 12.01 -14.30 7.88
C LEU A 6 10.89 -13.56 7.13
N TYR A 7 9.65 -13.61 7.62
CA TYR A 7 8.53 -12.90 7.00
C TYR A 7 8.70 -11.38 7.07
N GLY A 8 9.23 -10.86 8.19
CA GLY A 8 9.50 -9.43 8.30
C GLY A 8 10.56 -8.96 7.32
N PHE A 9 11.64 -9.74 7.12
CA PHE A 9 12.63 -9.45 6.10
C PHE A 9 12.03 -9.43 4.69
N LEU A 10 11.20 -10.42 4.35
CA LEU A 10 10.53 -10.49 3.06
C LEU A 10 9.61 -9.29 2.81
N VAL A 11 8.80 -8.90 3.81
CA VAL A 11 7.91 -7.73 3.71
C VAL A 11 8.71 -6.46 3.49
N VAL A 12 9.79 -6.26 4.25
CA VAL A 12 10.67 -5.08 4.09
C VAL A 12 11.33 -5.06 2.71
N ALA A 13 11.84 -6.21 2.23
CA ALA A 13 12.47 -6.31 0.92
C ALA A 13 11.49 -5.99 -0.23
N LEU A 14 10.26 -6.51 -0.15
CA LEU A 14 9.21 -6.22 -1.14
C LEU A 14 8.78 -4.75 -1.11
N ALA A 15 8.59 -4.18 0.08
CA ALA A 15 8.24 -2.77 0.23
C ALA A 15 9.35 -1.84 -0.30
N LEU A 16 10.62 -2.18 -0.01
CA LEU A 16 11.78 -1.46 -0.53
C LEU A 16 11.84 -1.52 -2.06
N ALA A 17 11.69 -2.70 -2.65
CA ALA A 17 11.70 -2.87 -4.10
C ALA A 17 10.57 -2.08 -4.77
N ALA A 18 9.35 -2.13 -4.21
CA ALA A 18 8.21 -1.37 -4.72
C ALA A 18 8.43 0.15 -4.64
N ALA A 19 8.99 0.65 -3.53
CA ALA A 19 9.31 2.06 -3.37
C ALA A 19 10.39 2.54 -4.37
N GLU A 20 11.45 1.75 -4.58
CA GLU A 20 12.49 2.07 -5.58
C GLU A 20 11.94 2.04 -7.02
N ILE A 21 11.11 1.04 -7.37
CA ILE A 21 10.48 0.96 -8.69
C ILE A 21 9.58 2.17 -8.92
N ALA A 22 8.71 2.50 -7.97
CA ALA A 22 7.81 3.65 -8.08
C ALA A 22 8.58 4.98 -8.19
N GLY A 23 9.71 5.10 -7.50
CA GLY A 23 10.61 6.25 -7.63
C GLY A 23 11.31 6.31 -8.98
N HIS A 24 11.81 5.18 -9.49
CA HIS A 24 12.53 5.10 -10.77
C HIS A 24 11.64 5.45 -11.96
N PHE A 25 10.38 5.01 -11.96
CA PHE A 25 9.40 5.34 -13.00
C PHE A 25 8.66 6.67 -12.75
N HIS A 26 9.10 7.47 -11.78
CA HIS A 26 8.51 8.77 -11.44
C HIS A 26 7.01 8.74 -11.10
N TRP A 27 6.44 7.58 -10.72
CA TRP A 27 5.02 7.46 -10.35
C TRP A 27 4.66 8.30 -9.12
N LEU A 28 5.66 8.60 -8.28
CA LEU A 28 5.51 9.39 -7.06
C LEU A 28 5.79 10.89 -7.26
N ALA A 29 6.12 11.34 -8.47
CA ALA A 29 6.55 12.72 -8.72
C ALA A 29 5.52 13.77 -8.26
N GLY A 30 4.23 13.51 -8.44
CA GLY A 30 3.17 14.41 -7.96
C GLY A 30 3.14 14.56 -6.44
N VAL A 31 3.38 13.47 -5.70
CA VAL A 31 3.46 13.47 -4.23
C VAL A 31 4.72 14.20 -3.76
N GLU A 32 5.86 13.97 -4.43
CA GLU A 32 7.12 14.67 -4.10
C GLU A 32 7.03 16.18 -4.34
N ASN A 33 6.47 16.59 -5.48
CA ASN A 33 6.26 18.00 -5.81
C ASN A 33 5.30 18.67 -4.82
N THR A 34 4.27 17.95 -4.38
CA THR A 34 3.33 18.44 -3.35
C THR A 34 4.06 18.76 -2.04
N HIS A 35 4.90 17.84 -1.57
CA HIS A 35 5.69 18.06 -0.35
C HIS A 35 6.69 19.21 -0.51
N TYR A 36 7.37 19.28 -1.66
CA TYR A 36 8.30 20.36 -1.97
C TYR A 36 7.64 21.75 -1.93
N ASP A 37 6.42 21.86 -2.44
CA ASP A 37 5.64 23.10 -2.42
C ASP A 37 5.23 23.48 -1.00
N ILE A 38 4.70 22.51 -0.24
CA ILE A 38 4.31 22.72 1.16
C ILE A 38 5.53 23.16 1.99
N TRP A 39 6.71 22.58 1.76
CA TRP A 39 7.92 22.97 2.49
C TRP A 39 8.35 24.41 2.21
N HIS A 40 8.17 24.92 0.99
CA HIS A 40 8.40 26.34 0.71
C HIS A 40 7.42 27.22 1.48
N GLN A 41 6.13 26.88 1.46
CA GLN A 41 5.10 27.68 2.12
C GLN A 41 5.27 27.71 3.64
N VAL A 42 5.58 26.56 4.25
CA VAL A 42 5.84 26.45 5.69
C VAL A 42 7.14 27.19 6.08
N ALA A 43 8.17 27.15 5.22
CA ALA A 43 9.40 27.88 5.48
C ALA A 43 9.25 29.40 5.35
N GLY A 44 8.34 29.87 4.49
CA GLY A 44 8.18 31.29 4.20
C GLY A 44 9.46 31.88 3.58
N ALA A 45 9.96 32.97 4.14
CA ALA A 45 11.25 33.54 3.70
C ALA A 45 12.42 32.65 4.19
N ARG A 46 13.12 32.02 3.26
CA ARG A 46 14.23 31.10 3.52
C ARG A 46 15.57 31.82 3.70
N PHE A 47 15.80 32.90 2.95
CA PHE A 47 16.98 33.74 3.07
C PHE A 47 16.76 35.13 2.47
N GLN A 48 17.54 36.11 2.92
CA GLN A 48 17.54 37.47 2.37
C GLN A 48 18.32 37.47 1.04
N PRO A 49 17.74 38.00 -0.06
CA PRO A 49 18.45 38.14 -1.33
C PRO A 49 19.49 39.27 -1.24
N GLU A 50 20.71 39.01 -1.68
CA GLU A 50 21.84 39.94 -1.53
C GLU A 50 22.28 40.54 -2.87
N HIS A 51 22.07 39.82 -3.98
CA HIS A 51 22.74 40.12 -5.24
C HIS A 51 21.82 40.77 -6.28
N VAL A 52 20.50 40.74 -6.08
CA VAL A 52 19.53 41.22 -7.08
C VAL A 52 18.64 42.33 -6.52
N VAL A 53 18.33 43.29 -7.37
CA VAL A 53 17.34 44.35 -7.13
C VAL A 53 16.41 44.47 -8.34
N ILE A 54 15.12 44.60 -8.08
CA ILE A 54 14.13 44.77 -9.14
C ILE A 54 13.79 46.26 -9.24
N VAL A 55 13.99 46.83 -10.42
CA VAL A 55 13.58 48.20 -10.74
C VAL A 55 12.20 48.12 -11.40
N THR A 56 11.18 48.58 -10.68
CA THR A 56 9.78 48.41 -11.10
C THR A 56 9.26 49.67 -11.77
N ILE A 57 8.76 49.53 -13.00
CA ILE A 57 7.86 50.52 -13.60
C ILE A 57 6.51 50.31 -12.92
N ASP A 58 6.38 50.96 -11.76
CA ASP A 58 5.23 50.88 -10.88
C ASP A 58 4.11 51.81 -11.31
N GLU A 59 3.00 51.75 -10.58
CA GLU A 59 1.83 52.58 -10.87
C GLU A 59 2.14 54.09 -10.75
N GLN A 60 3.05 54.50 -9.86
CA GLN A 60 3.43 55.91 -9.73
C GLN A 60 4.18 56.40 -10.98
N THR A 61 5.11 55.60 -11.48
CA THR A 61 5.84 55.87 -12.72
C THR A 61 4.87 55.98 -13.90
N ARG A 62 3.87 55.09 -13.97
CA ARG A 62 2.83 55.15 -15.00
C ARG A 62 1.92 56.37 -14.87
N GLN A 63 1.61 56.82 -13.66
CA GLN A 63 0.80 58.02 -13.44
C GLN A 63 1.52 59.30 -13.88
N GLU A 64 2.82 59.42 -13.60
CA GLU A 64 3.61 60.58 -14.02
C GLU A 64 3.79 60.66 -15.54
N HIS A 65 3.82 59.52 -16.23
CA HIS A 65 3.97 59.42 -17.67
C HIS A 65 2.73 58.82 -18.37
N GLN A 66 1.53 59.09 -17.84
CA GLN A 66 0.28 58.47 -18.33
C GLN A 66 -0.04 58.82 -19.80
N ASP A 67 0.44 59.97 -20.27
CA ASP A 67 0.19 60.48 -21.62
C ASP A 67 1.27 60.03 -22.64
N GLU A 68 2.28 59.27 -22.20
CA GLU A 68 3.40 58.82 -23.01
C GLU A 68 3.32 57.30 -23.26
N PRO A 69 3.03 56.85 -24.50
CA PRO A 69 3.11 55.44 -24.83
C PRO A 69 4.52 54.87 -24.61
N LEU A 70 4.61 53.64 -24.08
CA LEU A 70 5.87 53.00 -23.69
C LEU A 70 6.94 52.94 -24.80
N VAL A 71 6.52 52.93 -26.07
CA VAL A 71 7.45 52.98 -27.22
C VAL A 71 8.33 54.24 -27.22
N PHE A 72 7.86 55.35 -26.65
CA PHE A 72 8.59 56.62 -26.58
C PHE A 72 9.48 56.74 -25.33
N TRP A 73 9.54 55.70 -24.49
CA TRP A 73 10.29 55.75 -23.22
C TRP A 73 11.79 55.50 -23.39
N ALA A 74 12.32 55.40 -24.61
CA ALA A 74 13.74 55.18 -24.85
C ALA A 74 14.66 56.18 -24.10
N PRO A 75 14.36 57.50 -24.04
CA PRO A 75 15.14 58.44 -23.23
C PRO A 75 15.09 58.14 -21.72
N HIS A 76 13.94 57.71 -21.21
CA HIS A 76 13.77 57.34 -19.80
C HIS A 76 14.58 56.09 -19.44
N PHE A 77 14.55 55.06 -20.29
CA PHE A 77 15.40 53.88 -20.14
C PHE A 77 16.89 54.25 -20.20
N ALA A 78 17.29 55.13 -21.11
CA ALA A 78 18.67 55.60 -21.19
C ALA A 78 19.12 56.25 -19.87
N ARG A 79 18.28 57.13 -19.31
CA ARG A 79 18.57 57.80 -18.04
C ARG A 79 18.67 56.81 -16.87
N VAL A 80 17.72 55.88 -16.76
CA VAL A 80 17.74 54.87 -15.69
C VAL A 80 18.98 53.97 -15.80
N ILE A 81 19.34 53.52 -17.00
CA ILE A 81 20.55 52.72 -17.22
C ILE A 81 21.80 53.50 -16.83
N GLU A 82 21.87 54.79 -17.15
CA GLU A 82 22.97 55.67 -16.77
C GLU A 82 23.10 55.75 -15.23
N VAL A 83 22.00 56.01 -14.53
CA VAL A 83 21.96 56.09 -13.06
C VAL A 83 22.35 54.77 -12.41
N LEU A 84 21.82 53.65 -12.90
CA LEU A 84 22.17 52.31 -12.41
C LEU A 84 23.68 52.05 -12.55
N LYS A 85 24.29 52.45 -13.67
CA LYS A 85 25.75 52.33 -13.87
C LYS A 85 26.53 53.22 -12.92
N GLN A 86 26.11 54.47 -12.72
CA GLN A 86 26.73 55.40 -11.77
C GLN A 86 26.65 54.87 -10.33
N ALA A 87 25.54 54.22 -9.97
CA ALA A 87 25.36 53.55 -8.70
C ALA A 87 26.23 52.29 -8.52
N GLY A 88 26.87 51.80 -9.59
CA GLY A 88 27.79 50.67 -9.53
C GLY A 88 27.13 49.29 -9.65
N VAL A 89 26.01 49.16 -10.36
CA VAL A 89 25.46 47.83 -10.68
C VAL A 89 26.43 47.01 -11.53
N ARG A 90 26.40 45.68 -11.38
CA ARG A 90 27.22 44.76 -12.17
C ARG A 90 26.68 44.61 -13.59
N VAL A 91 25.37 44.35 -13.70
CA VAL A 91 24.66 44.18 -14.97
C VAL A 91 23.22 44.68 -14.82
N VAL A 92 22.67 45.21 -15.91
CA VAL A 92 21.29 45.65 -16.03
C VAL A 92 20.56 44.72 -17.00
N GLY A 93 19.50 44.06 -16.55
CA GLY A 93 18.57 43.35 -17.42
C GLY A 93 17.36 44.21 -17.72
N LEU A 94 17.01 44.37 -18.99
CA LEU A 94 15.75 44.98 -19.40
C LEU A 94 14.75 43.87 -19.73
N ASP A 95 13.86 43.57 -18.79
CA ASP A 95 12.81 42.56 -18.92
C ASP A 95 11.62 43.13 -19.70
N PHE A 96 11.92 43.55 -20.93
CA PHE A 96 10.97 44.12 -21.86
C PHE A 96 11.40 43.82 -23.30
N LEU A 97 10.50 43.21 -24.08
CA LEU A 97 10.75 42.95 -25.48
C LEU A 97 10.49 44.22 -26.30
N PHE A 98 11.56 44.92 -26.66
CA PHE A 98 11.49 46.06 -27.58
C PHE A 98 11.18 45.60 -29.00
N SER A 99 9.91 45.44 -29.34
CA SER A 99 9.46 44.98 -30.67
C SER A 99 9.26 46.12 -31.69
N VAL A 100 9.23 47.37 -31.22
CA VAL A 100 9.01 48.57 -32.03
C VAL A 100 9.97 49.68 -31.60
N SER A 101 10.51 50.42 -32.57
CA SER A 101 11.30 51.64 -32.34
C SER A 101 10.43 52.89 -32.45
N ALA A 102 10.67 53.88 -31.59
CA ALA A 102 10.07 55.21 -31.72
C ALA A 102 10.53 55.89 -33.02
N GLU A 103 11.79 55.74 -33.42
CA GLU A 103 12.33 56.28 -34.68
C GLU A 103 11.57 55.73 -35.89
N ALA A 104 11.25 54.42 -35.89
CA ALA A 104 10.45 53.79 -36.95
C ALA A 104 9.01 54.32 -37.02
N TRP A 105 8.43 54.69 -35.87
CA TRP A 105 7.13 55.33 -35.78
C TRP A 105 7.16 56.79 -36.25
N LEU A 106 8.11 57.58 -35.73
CA LEU A 106 8.28 59.00 -36.06
C LEU A 106 8.63 59.22 -37.53
N LYS A 107 9.31 58.26 -38.17
CA LYS A 107 9.63 58.30 -39.60
C LYS A 107 8.37 58.35 -40.47
N LYS A 108 7.25 57.78 -40.01
CA LYS A 108 5.97 57.82 -40.72
C LYS A 108 5.28 59.19 -40.66
N LEU A 109 5.69 60.06 -39.73
CA LEU A 109 5.08 61.37 -39.47
C LEU A 109 5.78 62.53 -40.20
N ASP A 110 6.88 62.26 -40.93
CA ASP A 110 7.66 63.24 -41.72
C ASP A 110 7.98 64.55 -40.98
N LEU A 111 8.41 64.43 -39.73
CA LEU A 111 8.70 65.57 -38.86
C LEU A 111 9.97 66.33 -39.32
N PRO A 112 9.96 67.68 -39.31
CA PRO A 112 11.14 68.47 -39.65
C PRO A 112 12.26 68.34 -38.61
N GLY A 113 13.53 68.41 -39.05
CA GLY A 113 14.69 68.56 -38.15
C GLY A 113 15.44 67.29 -37.76
N GLY A 114 15.18 66.14 -38.38
CA GLY A 114 15.97 64.91 -38.14
C GLY A 114 15.69 64.22 -36.79
N THR A 115 14.76 64.75 -35.99
CA THR A 115 14.29 64.21 -34.70
C THR A 115 13.91 62.73 -34.78
N SER A 116 13.39 62.29 -35.93
CA SER A 116 13.06 60.89 -36.18
C SER A 116 14.26 59.94 -36.21
N ARG A 117 15.51 60.40 -36.38
CA ARG A 117 16.71 59.54 -36.50
C ARG A 117 17.58 59.51 -35.24
N THR A 118 17.30 60.37 -34.27
CA THR A 118 18.13 60.54 -33.08
C THR A 118 17.37 60.31 -31.78
N PHE A 119 16.07 59.98 -31.85
CA PHE A 119 15.23 59.80 -30.67
C PHE A 119 15.74 58.67 -29.77
N ASP A 120 16.15 57.54 -30.34
CA ASP A 120 16.64 56.38 -29.60
C ASP A 120 18.17 56.43 -29.38
N LEU A 121 18.84 57.52 -29.79
CA LEU A 121 20.30 57.63 -29.78
C LEU A 121 20.90 57.47 -28.38
N GLU A 122 20.32 58.12 -27.37
CA GLU A 122 20.84 58.04 -26.00
C GLU A 122 20.69 56.63 -25.42
N LEU A 123 19.59 55.93 -25.72
CA LEU A 123 19.43 54.53 -25.32
C LEU A 123 20.49 53.66 -25.99
N ARG A 124 20.69 53.79 -27.30
CA ARG A 124 21.73 53.03 -28.03
C ARG A 124 23.14 53.25 -27.46
N LYS A 125 23.48 54.50 -27.10
CA LYS A 125 24.75 54.79 -26.40
C LYS A 125 24.85 54.04 -25.07
N GLN A 126 23.77 53.98 -24.30
CA GLN A 126 23.73 53.24 -23.05
C GLN A 126 23.79 51.72 -23.24
N LEU A 127 23.25 51.17 -24.33
CA LEU A 127 23.38 49.76 -24.68
C LEU A 127 24.84 49.40 -25.05
N ALA A 128 25.52 50.24 -25.85
CA ALA A 128 26.94 50.08 -26.22
C ALA A 128 27.89 50.10 -25.01
N SER A 129 27.46 50.75 -23.93
CA SER A 129 27.50 50.24 -22.56
C SER A 129 28.39 49.06 -22.15
N GLY A 130 27.99 47.87 -22.63
CA GLY A 130 28.53 46.57 -22.22
C GLY A 130 28.02 46.02 -20.88
N LYS A 131 27.10 46.71 -20.21
CA LYS A 131 26.49 46.26 -18.94
C LYS A 131 24.98 45.98 -19.05
N VAL A 132 24.45 45.83 -20.26
CA VAL A 132 23.00 45.67 -20.47
C VAL A 132 22.71 44.36 -21.18
N ILE A 133 21.68 43.66 -20.72
CA ILE A 133 21.10 42.47 -21.34
C ILE A 133 19.66 42.78 -21.74
N LEU A 134 19.31 42.50 -22.99
CA LEU A 134 17.96 42.70 -23.51
C LEU A 134 17.14 41.40 -23.42
N ALA A 135 15.85 41.54 -23.13
CA ALA A 135 14.90 40.45 -23.24
C ALA A 135 14.61 40.11 -24.71
N GLY A 136 14.75 38.83 -25.03
CA GLY A 136 14.10 38.17 -26.16
C GLY A 136 12.96 37.30 -25.66
N GLY A 137 12.16 36.77 -26.58
CA GLY A 137 11.13 35.78 -26.26
C GLY A 137 11.17 34.63 -27.24
N MET A 138 10.54 33.52 -26.90
CA MET A 138 10.27 32.43 -27.80
C MET A 138 8.78 32.13 -27.75
N THR A 139 8.15 32.11 -28.91
CA THR A 139 6.73 31.76 -29.06
C THR A 139 6.62 30.53 -29.92
N THR A 140 5.65 29.68 -29.63
CA THR A 140 5.30 28.56 -30.50
C THR A 140 4.11 29.01 -31.36
N ASP A 141 4.17 28.79 -32.66
CA ASP A 141 3.06 29.08 -33.57
C ASP A 141 1.99 27.96 -33.54
N GLU A 142 0.91 28.15 -34.31
CA GLU A 142 -0.22 27.19 -34.39
C GLU A 142 0.20 25.83 -34.95
N GLU A 143 1.31 25.76 -35.69
CA GLU A 143 1.87 24.55 -36.28
C GLU A 143 2.87 23.85 -35.33
N GLY A 144 3.11 24.42 -34.14
CA GLY A 144 4.01 23.87 -33.13
C GLY A 144 5.47 24.25 -33.32
N VAL A 145 5.79 25.16 -34.25
CA VAL A 145 7.14 25.60 -34.55
C VAL A 145 7.54 26.72 -33.60
N SER A 146 8.69 26.56 -32.93
CA SER A 146 9.22 27.55 -31.99
C SER A 146 9.98 28.66 -32.72
N LYS A 147 9.48 29.89 -32.62
CA LYS A 147 10.07 31.08 -33.23
C LYS A 147 10.62 32.02 -32.18
N VAL A 148 11.86 32.45 -32.37
CA VAL A 148 12.51 33.45 -31.52
C VAL A 148 12.05 34.85 -31.90
N LEU A 149 11.63 35.61 -30.90
CA LEU A 149 11.28 37.01 -30.95
C LEU A 149 12.46 37.81 -30.41
N LEU A 150 13.14 38.51 -31.31
CA LEU A 150 14.28 39.36 -30.95
C LEU A 150 13.83 40.80 -30.70
N PRO A 151 14.55 41.54 -29.83
CA PRO A 151 14.41 42.98 -29.78
C PRO A 151 14.75 43.59 -31.16
N ILE A 152 14.33 44.84 -31.37
CA ILE A 152 14.60 45.54 -32.62
C ILE A 152 16.09 45.55 -32.97
N GLN A 153 16.35 45.47 -34.27
CA GLN A 153 17.68 45.35 -34.86
C GLN A 153 18.66 46.39 -34.32
N ASP A 154 18.26 47.65 -34.33
CA ASP A 154 19.10 48.77 -33.89
C ASP A 154 19.56 48.66 -32.43
N TYR A 155 18.80 47.97 -31.57
CA TYR A 155 19.13 47.84 -30.15
C TYR A 155 20.11 46.72 -29.90
N TYR A 156 19.86 45.51 -30.42
CA TYR A 156 20.82 44.43 -30.20
C TYR A 156 22.13 44.63 -30.97
N PHE A 157 22.13 45.25 -32.16
CA PHE A 157 23.40 45.62 -32.83
C PHE A 157 24.20 46.68 -32.07
N SER A 158 23.56 47.43 -31.17
CA SER A 158 24.24 48.38 -30.29
C SER A 158 24.90 47.70 -29.08
N LEU A 159 24.56 46.44 -28.77
CA LEU A 159 25.17 45.71 -27.66
C LEU A 159 26.59 45.23 -28.04
N PRO A 160 27.57 45.28 -27.13
CA PRO A 160 28.95 44.89 -27.46
C PRO A 160 29.11 43.44 -27.92
N ARG A 161 28.28 42.51 -27.43
CA ARG A 161 28.26 41.12 -27.91
C ARG A 161 27.03 40.78 -28.76
N GLN A 162 26.33 41.80 -29.24
CA GLN A 162 25.16 41.65 -30.12
C GLN A 162 24.14 40.66 -29.56
N LEU A 163 23.86 39.56 -30.28
CA LEU A 163 22.88 38.55 -29.88
C LEU A 163 23.28 37.78 -28.61
N ASP A 164 24.57 37.70 -28.25
CA ASP A 164 25.01 37.03 -27.02
C ASP A 164 24.61 37.83 -25.75
N ASP A 165 24.22 39.10 -25.91
CA ASP A 165 23.67 39.97 -24.85
C ASP A 165 22.13 40.01 -24.88
N VAL A 166 21.49 39.09 -25.62
CA VAL A 166 20.03 38.89 -25.64
C VAL A 166 19.69 37.56 -24.98
N GLY A 167 18.79 37.58 -24.00
CA GLY A 167 18.36 36.37 -23.28
C GLY A 167 16.85 36.17 -23.35
N LEU A 168 16.40 34.94 -23.55
CA LEU A 168 14.97 34.62 -23.64
C LEU A 168 14.30 34.65 -22.25
N THR A 169 13.18 35.34 -22.12
CA THR A 169 12.42 35.45 -20.84
C THR A 169 11.54 34.24 -20.55
N ASN A 170 11.56 33.23 -21.43
CA ASN A 170 10.83 31.97 -21.25
C ASN A 170 11.27 31.23 -19.98
N PHE A 171 10.31 30.53 -19.37
CA PHE A 171 10.56 29.64 -18.24
C PHE A 171 10.32 28.17 -18.61
N TYR A 172 11.03 27.28 -17.92
CA TYR A 172 10.74 25.85 -17.95
C TYR A 172 9.64 25.54 -16.92
N ASN A 173 8.48 25.08 -17.39
CA ASN A 173 7.40 24.62 -16.52
C ASN A 173 7.54 23.13 -16.24
N ASP A 174 7.40 22.73 -14.97
CA ASP A 174 7.21 21.31 -14.65
C ASP A 174 5.89 20.81 -15.31
N PRO A 175 5.68 19.48 -15.45
CA PRO A 175 4.48 18.94 -16.09
C PRO A 175 3.14 19.37 -15.48
N ASP A 176 3.15 19.83 -14.23
CA ASP A 176 1.97 20.37 -13.52
C ASP A 176 1.82 21.89 -13.66
N GLY A 177 2.65 22.55 -14.48
CA GLY A 177 2.61 23.99 -14.75
C GLY A 177 3.26 24.86 -13.68
N VAL A 178 3.87 24.28 -12.65
CA VAL A 178 4.52 25.04 -11.57
C VAL A 178 6.02 25.18 -11.86
N LEU A 179 6.54 26.40 -11.68
CA LEU A 179 7.96 26.71 -11.82
C LEU A 179 8.74 26.29 -10.58
N ARG A 180 9.40 25.14 -10.63
CA ARG A 180 10.33 24.68 -9.58
C ARG A 180 11.78 24.62 -10.03
N ARG A 181 11.99 24.48 -11.34
CA ARG A 181 13.27 24.25 -11.98
C ARG A 181 13.48 25.25 -13.11
N PHE A 182 14.73 25.39 -13.55
CA PHE A 182 15.08 26.23 -14.69
C PHE A 182 16.08 25.51 -15.59
N VAL A 183 16.18 25.96 -16.84
CA VAL A 183 17.25 25.60 -17.78
C VAL A 183 18.15 26.80 -18.01
N THR A 184 19.37 26.60 -18.48
CA THR A 184 20.29 27.70 -18.83
C THR A 184 20.05 28.25 -20.23
N SER A 185 19.51 27.42 -21.12
CA SER A 185 19.30 27.72 -22.54
C SER A 185 18.20 26.84 -23.13
N LEU A 186 17.59 27.28 -24.24
CA LEU A 186 16.59 26.55 -25.00
C LEU A 186 16.99 26.45 -26.48
N PRO A 187 16.79 25.30 -27.14
CA PRO A 187 16.91 25.21 -28.58
C PRO A 187 15.70 25.86 -29.27
N ASP A 188 15.91 26.53 -30.40
CA ASP A 188 14.84 26.93 -31.31
C ASP A 188 14.45 25.81 -32.30
N ALA A 189 13.58 26.11 -33.26
CA ALA A 189 13.12 25.15 -34.26
C ALA A 189 14.25 24.62 -35.18
N ASP A 190 15.30 25.42 -35.41
CA ASP A 190 16.45 25.06 -36.24
C ASP A 190 17.55 24.35 -35.40
N GLY A 191 17.35 24.24 -34.09
CA GLY A 191 18.29 23.63 -33.15
C GLY A 191 19.37 24.60 -32.65
N GLU A 192 19.27 25.89 -32.94
CA GLU A 192 20.15 26.91 -32.39
C GLU A 192 19.87 27.11 -30.90
N ILE A 193 20.92 27.15 -30.08
CA ILE A 193 20.80 27.21 -28.62
C ILE A 193 20.81 28.67 -28.16
N TRP A 194 19.71 29.10 -27.56
CA TRP A 194 19.52 30.45 -27.04
C TRP A 194 19.62 30.49 -25.51
N PRO A 195 20.42 31.41 -24.92
CA PRO A 195 20.50 31.54 -23.47
C PRO A 195 19.20 32.10 -22.89
N LEU A 196 18.82 31.65 -21.69
CA LEU A 196 17.71 32.25 -20.95
C LEU A 196 18.16 33.51 -20.20
N PHE A 197 17.26 34.47 -20.07
CA PHE A 197 17.49 35.81 -19.53
C PHE A 197 18.08 35.79 -18.11
N GLY A 198 17.44 35.08 -17.17
CA GLY A 198 17.94 34.96 -15.79
C GLY A 198 19.35 34.35 -15.69
N PRO A 199 19.60 33.17 -16.27
CA PRO A 199 20.94 32.58 -16.31
C PRO A 199 22.00 33.47 -16.97
N LEU A 200 21.66 34.14 -18.07
CA LEU A 200 22.56 35.06 -18.76
C LEU A 200 22.93 36.26 -17.87
N LEU A 201 21.96 36.85 -17.17
CA LEU A 201 22.22 37.93 -16.20
C LEU A 201 23.19 37.47 -15.11
N ALA A 202 22.97 36.29 -14.54
CA ALA A 202 23.86 35.74 -13.52
C ALA A 202 25.27 35.49 -14.07
N GLN A 203 25.39 34.96 -15.29
CA GLN A 203 26.66 34.72 -15.96
C GLN A 203 27.41 36.02 -16.26
N ARG A 204 26.71 37.13 -16.56
CA ARG A 204 27.36 38.43 -16.79
C ARG A 204 27.71 39.16 -15.50
N ALA A 205 26.97 38.89 -14.43
CA ALA A 205 27.23 39.44 -13.10
C ALA A 205 28.35 38.69 -12.35
N GLY A 206 28.56 37.42 -12.67
CA GLY A 206 29.61 36.57 -12.13
C GLY A 206 30.82 36.48 -13.05
N ASP A 207 32.02 36.35 -12.50
CA ASP A 207 33.26 36.20 -13.27
C ASP A 207 33.50 34.76 -13.79
N ARG A 208 32.50 33.88 -13.68
CA ARG A 208 32.61 32.46 -14.04
C ARG A 208 31.37 31.97 -14.78
N GLU A 209 31.61 31.13 -15.78
CA GLU A 209 30.57 30.38 -16.46
C GLU A 209 29.83 29.46 -15.49
N TYR A 210 28.51 29.58 -15.42
CA TYR A 210 27.68 28.70 -14.60
C TYR A 210 27.50 27.34 -15.29
N LYS A 211 28.02 26.28 -14.67
CA LYS A 211 27.81 24.90 -15.11
C LYS A 211 26.89 24.22 -14.10
N PRO A 212 25.64 23.90 -14.47
CA PRO A 212 24.72 23.29 -13.53
C PRO A 212 25.17 21.86 -13.20
N ASP A 213 25.09 21.50 -11.92
CA ASP A 213 25.42 20.14 -11.44
C ASP A 213 24.45 19.06 -11.97
N GLN A 214 23.30 19.49 -12.50
CA GLN A 214 22.21 18.65 -13.00
C GLN A 214 21.53 19.33 -14.20
N PRO A 215 20.93 18.58 -15.15
CA PRO A 215 20.31 19.17 -16.35
C PRO A 215 19.18 20.17 -16.06
N LEU A 216 18.41 19.92 -14.99
CA LEU A 216 17.29 20.75 -14.55
C LEU A 216 17.48 21.16 -13.08
N PRO A 217 18.31 22.18 -12.79
CA PRO A 217 18.49 22.68 -11.44
C PRO A 217 17.19 23.24 -10.84
N TYR A 218 16.99 23.01 -9.54
CA TYR A 218 15.92 23.66 -8.79
C TYR A 218 16.21 25.14 -8.57
N ILE A 219 15.16 25.95 -8.66
CA ILE A 219 15.20 27.37 -8.28
C ILE A 219 15.22 27.44 -6.75
N GLY A 220 16.24 28.08 -6.19
CA GLY A 220 16.34 28.41 -4.77
C GLY A 220 15.50 29.63 -4.44
N PHE A 221 14.19 29.43 -4.27
CA PHE A 221 13.30 30.53 -3.91
C PHE A 221 13.69 31.16 -2.57
N ALA A 222 14.00 32.46 -2.58
CA ALA A 222 14.37 33.22 -1.39
C ALA A 222 13.20 33.34 -0.39
N GLY A 223 11.97 33.45 -0.90
CA GLY A 223 10.76 33.59 -0.10
C GLY A 223 9.50 33.74 -0.95
N PRO A 224 8.34 34.03 -0.32
CA PRO A 224 7.09 34.31 -1.03
C PRO A 224 7.20 35.56 -1.94
N PRO A 225 6.25 35.76 -2.87
CA PRO A 225 6.21 36.97 -3.70
C PRO A 225 6.32 38.25 -2.86
N GLY A 226 7.19 39.17 -3.29
CA GLY A 226 7.50 40.37 -2.53
C GLY A 226 8.83 40.35 -1.77
N THR A 227 9.58 39.24 -1.81
CA THR A 227 10.82 39.08 -1.02
C THR A 227 11.99 39.92 -1.54
N PHE A 228 12.09 40.14 -2.85
CA PHE A 228 13.20 40.90 -3.43
C PHE A 228 13.08 42.41 -3.21
N PRO A 229 14.19 43.13 -2.96
CA PRO A 229 14.19 44.58 -2.84
C PRO A 229 13.76 45.21 -4.17
N ARG A 230 12.85 46.18 -4.07
CA ARG A 230 12.30 46.91 -5.22
C ARG A 230 12.66 48.38 -5.13
N VAL A 231 13.01 48.96 -6.28
CA VAL A 231 13.23 50.40 -6.45
C VAL A 231 12.31 50.88 -7.56
N SER A 232 11.53 51.92 -7.29
CA SER A 232 10.65 52.51 -8.29
C SER A 232 11.48 53.09 -9.45
N PHE A 233 11.07 52.83 -10.69
CA PHE A 233 11.70 53.37 -11.89
C PHE A 233 11.70 54.91 -11.86
N ARG A 234 10.59 55.51 -11.42
CA ARG A 234 10.45 56.94 -11.13
C ARG A 234 11.57 57.49 -10.24
N ASN A 235 11.90 56.80 -9.15
CA ASN A 235 12.95 57.29 -8.23
C ASN A 235 14.31 57.41 -8.92
N LEU A 236 14.56 56.63 -9.98
CA LEU A 236 15.80 56.69 -10.74
C LEU A 236 15.79 57.75 -11.86
N LEU A 237 14.61 58.26 -12.24
CA LEU A 237 14.50 59.37 -13.19
C LEU A 237 14.83 60.72 -12.53
N HIS A 238 14.51 60.88 -11.24
CA HIS A 238 14.77 62.11 -10.49
C HIS A 238 16.13 62.05 -9.77
N PRO A 239 17.09 62.96 -10.08
CA PRO A 239 18.43 62.92 -9.50
C PRO A 239 18.47 62.90 -7.96
N GLU A 240 17.62 63.70 -7.31
CA GLU A 240 17.55 63.83 -5.84
C GLU A 240 17.09 62.53 -5.16
N LEU A 241 16.25 61.74 -5.83
CA LEU A 241 15.76 60.45 -5.33
C LEU A 241 16.72 59.32 -5.69
N ALA A 242 17.36 59.39 -6.85
CA ALA A 242 18.31 58.39 -7.33
C ALA A 242 19.48 58.19 -6.36
N GLU A 243 20.07 59.28 -5.85
CA GLU A 243 21.19 59.23 -4.91
C GLU A 243 20.87 58.45 -3.62
N GLN A 244 19.62 58.51 -3.15
CA GLN A 244 19.18 57.80 -1.94
C GLN A 244 19.21 56.28 -2.12
N HIS A 245 19.12 55.79 -3.36
CA HIS A 245 19.10 54.38 -3.70
C HIS A 245 20.46 53.82 -4.15
N HIS A 246 21.48 54.66 -4.36
CA HIS A 246 22.80 54.22 -4.84
C HIS A 246 23.41 53.10 -3.98
N ALA A 247 23.32 53.22 -2.65
CA ALA A 247 23.83 52.20 -1.73
C ALA A 247 23.12 50.85 -1.86
N ALA A 248 21.81 50.85 -2.18
CA ALA A 248 21.02 49.63 -2.34
C ALA A 248 21.24 48.94 -3.70
N LEU A 249 21.77 49.67 -4.69
CA LEU A 249 22.01 49.21 -6.07
C LEU A 249 23.46 48.72 -6.29
N LYS A 250 24.40 49.24 -5.51
CA LYS A 250 25.82 48.96 -5.67
C LYS A 250 26.13 47.46 -5.63
N ASP A 251 26.95 47.00 -6.59
CA ASP A 251 27.41 45.62 -6.74
C ASP A 251 26.30 44.58 -6.97
N LYS A 252 25.08 45.01 -7.32
CA LYS A 252 23.93 44.13 -7.62
C LYS A 252 23.65 43.97 -9.12
N VAL A 253 22.83 42.97 -9.43
CA VAL A 253 22.12 42.80 -10.69
C VAL A 253 20.81 43.57 -10.62
N ALA A 254 20.59 44.50 -11.55
CA ALA A 254 19.35 45.27 -11.62
C ALA A 254 18.47 44.70 -12.74
N ILE A 255 17.24 44.28 -12.42
CA ILE A 255 16.25 43.82 -13.40
C ILE A 255 15.18 44.91 -13.52
N VAL A 256 15.12 45.57 -14.68
CA VAL A 256 14.13 46.61 -14.97
C VAL A 256 12.92 45.96 -15.64
N ALA A 257 11.75 46.07 -15.02
CA ALA A 257 10.54 45.40 -15.48
C ALA A 257 9.27 46.19 -15.17
N LEU A 258 8.18 45.87 -15.88
CA LEU A 258 6.85 46.40 -15.60
C LEU A 258 6.23 45.70 -14.39
N GLU A 259 5.70 46.49 -13.45
CA GLU A 259 4.91 45.93 -12.36
C GLU A 259 3.46 45.72 -12.84
N THR A 260 3.14 44.48 -13.22
CA THR A 260 1.79 44.07 -13.59
C THR A 260 1.30 42.92 -12.71
N ARG A 261 0.24 43.14 -11.93
CA ARG A 261 -0.41 42.10 -11.11
C ARG A 261 -1.31 41.15 -11.91
N LEU A 262 -1.47 41.38 -13.22
CA LEU A 262 -2.42 40.68 -14.09
C LEU A 262 -1.76 40.04 -15.31
N GLN A 263 -0.53 40.43 -15.63
CA GLN A 263 0.23 39.98 -16.80
C GLN A 263 1.61 39.53 -16.33
N ASP A 264 2.12 38.45 -16.90
CA ASP A 264 3.41 37.82 -16.55
C ASP A 264 3.50 37.34 -15.07
N ILE A 265 2.48 36.59 -14.65
CA ILE A 265 2.41 35.94 -13.34
C ILE A 265 2.49 34.42 -13.48
N HIS A 266 3.26 33.78 -12.62
CA HIS A 266 3.61 32.37 -12.72
C HIS A 266 3.24 31.59 -11.45
N LEU A 267 2.88 30.32 -11.65
CA LEU A 267 2.71 29.36 -10.56
C LEU A 267 4.09 28.98 -10.02
N THR A 268 4.31 29.20 -8.74
CA THR A 268 5.54 28.81 -8.03
C THR A 268 5.16 27.94 -6.83
N PRO A 269 6.13 27.38 -6.07
CA PRO A 269 5.83 26.64 -4.84
C PRO A 269 4.89 27.37 -3.85
N TYR A 270 4.84 28.70 -3.88
CA TYR A 270 3.93 29.52 -3.03
C TYR A 270 2.52 29.69 -3.59
N ALA A 271 2.25 29.26 -4.83
CA ALA A 271 0.97 29.44 -5.49
C ALA A 271 -0.04 28.33 -5.15
N ARG A 272 0.41 27.18 -4.65
CA ARG A 272 -0.50 26.07 -4.29
C ARG A 272 -1.30 26.44 -3.05
N SER A 273 -2.63 26.28 -3.09
CA SER A 273 -3.45 26.54 -1.91
C SER A 273 -3.25 25.45 -0.86
N PHE A 274 -2.74 25.82 0.31
CA PHE A 274 -2.57 24.97 1.47
C PHE A 274 -2.84 25.79 2.73
N LEU A 275 -3.62 25.24 3.66
CA LEU A 275 -3.87 25.77 5.02
C LEU A 275 -4.10 27.31 5.10
N HIS A 276 -5.31 27.79 4.79
CA HIS A 276 -5.73 29.21 4.82
C HIS A 276 -4.90 30.23 4.00
N TRP A 277 -3.72 29.88 3.48
CA TRP A 277 -2.97 30.73 2.57
C TRP A 277 -3.60 30.66 1.17
N GLY A 278 -4.08 31.80 0.69
CA GLY A 278 -4.51 31.96 -0.70
C GLY A 278 -3.33 31.81 -1.67
N PRO A 279 -3.59 31.45 -2.93
CA PRO A 279 -2.53 31.28 -3.93
C PRO A 279 -1.75 32.58 -4.12
N GLN A 280 -0.43 32.54 -3.92
CA GLN A 280 0.46 33.68 -4.17
C GLN A 280 1.22 33.47 -5.47
N MET A 281 0.76 34.13 -6.53
CA MET A 281 1.43 34.14 -7.83
C MET A 281 2.68 35.02 -7.79
N MET A 282 3.74 34.61 -8.48
CA MET A 282 4.99 35.36 -8.54
C MET A 282 5.16 36.00 -9.92
N SER A 283 5.59 37.25 -9.97
CA SER A 283 5.86 37.95 -11.24
C SER A 283 7.11 37.38 -11.93
N GLY A 284 7.15 37.32 -13.25
CA GLY A 284 8.30 36.88 -14.06
C GLY A 284 9.64 37.52 -13.63
N PRO A 285 9.73 38.85 -13.41
CA PRO A 285 10.96 39.50 -12.95
C PRO A 285 11.48 38.96 -11.61
N GLU A 286 10.58 38.57 -10.71
CA GLU A 286 10.93 37.99 -9.41
C GLU A 286 11.35 36.52 -9.55
N VAL A 287 10.79 35.77 -10.50
CA VAL A 287 11.30 34.43 -10.84
C VAL A 287 12.71 34.52 -11.43
N HIS A 288 12.96 35.45 -12.36
CA HIS A 288 14.31 35.73 -12.87
C HIS A 288 15.27 36.12 -11.75
N ALA A 289 14.85 36.96 -10.81
CA ALA A 289 15.65 37.33 -9.66
C ALA A 289 16.03 36.12 -8.78
N ASN A 290 15.09 35.20 -8.53
CA ASN A 290 15.37 33.94 -7.82
C ASN A 290 16.37 33.06 -8.59
N ILE A 291 16.27 32.98 -9.91
CA ILE A 291 17.24 32.22 -10.74
C ILE A 291 18.64 32.84 -10.64
N VAL A 292 18.75 34.17 -10.76
CA VAL A 292 20.02 34.87 -10.64
C VAL A 292 20.64 34.66 -9.25
N GLU A 293 19.84 34.85 -8.19
CA GLU A 293 20.30 34.62 -6.81
C GLU A 293 20.72 33.17 -6.59
N THR A 294 20.01 32.20 -7.17
CA THR A 294 20.34 30.77 -7.12
C THR A 294 21.71 30.48 -7.73
N ILE A 295 21.98 31.05 -8.91
CA ILE A 295 23.25 30.85 -9.63
C ILE A 295 24.41 31.53 -8.90
N LEU A 296 24.23 32.78 -8.46
CA LEU A 296 25.30 33.55 -7.82
C LEU A 296 25.67 33.02 -6.43
N THR A 297 24.68 32.52 -5.66
CA THR A 297 24.91 32.03 -4.29
C THR A 297 25.14 30.52 -4.21
N GLY A 298 24.73 29.76 -5.23
CA GLY A 298 24.72 28.30 -5.20
C GLY A 298 23.72 27.69 -4.20
N ARG A 299 22.74 28.48 -3.71
CA ARG A 299 21.74 28.06 -2.70
C ARG A 299 20.52 27.31 -3.26
N GLY A 300 20.61 26.79 -4.48
CA GLY A 300 19.57 25.95 -5.07
C GLY A 300 19.39 24.63 -4.31
N PRO A 301 18.15 24.21 -3.99
CA PRO A 301 17.88 22.89 -3.42
C PRO A 301 18.45 21.77 -4.30
N ARG A 302 19.17 20.83 -3.70
CA ARG A 302 19.77 19.69 -4.39
C ARG A 302 19.14 18.39 -3.92
N PRO A 303 18.95 17.38 -4.79
CA PRO A 303 18.52 16.06 -4.34
C PRO A 303 19.53 15.48 -3.34
N ALA A 304 19.01 14.83 -2.30
CA ALA A 304 19.84 14.14 -1.32
C ALA A 304 20.68 13.03 -1.99
N PRO A 305 21.92 12.79 -1.54
CA PRO A 305 22.73 11.71 -2.08
C PRO A 305 22.00 10.35 -2.02
N ALA A 306 22.15 9.53 -3.07
CA ALA A 306 21.44 8.25 -3.18
C ALA A 306 21.69 7.33 -1.96
N ALA A 307 22.91 7.34 -1.41
CA ALA A 307 23.26 6.58 -0.21
C ALA A 307 22.47 7.03 1.03
N LEU A 308 22.33 8.35 1.25
CA LEU A 308 21.53 8.89 2.35
C LEU A 308 20.05 8.55 2.17
N ARG A 309 19.53 8.73 0.95
CA ARG A 309 18.15 8.38 0.59
C ARG A 309 17.84 6.92 0.90
N LEU A 310 18.67 6.00 0.40
CA LEU A 310 18.51 4.56 0.61
C LEU A 310 18.65 4.18 2.08
N ALA A 311 19.64 4.75 2.79
CA ALA A 311 19.82 4.49 4.21
C ALA A 311 18.59 4.88 5.03
N VAL A 312 18.03 6.08 4.80
CA VAL A 312 16.81 6.54 5.50
C VAL A 312 15.62 5.63 5.19
N LEU A 313 15.45 5.24 3.92
CA LEU A 313 14.39 4.31 3.51
C LEU A 313 14.50 2.96 4.21
N VAL A 314 15.67 2.33 4.16
CA VAL A 314 15.89 1.03 4.81
C VAL A 314 15.68 1.12 6.32
N MET A 315 16.19 2.17 6.98
CA MET A 315 15.99 2.38 8.41
C MET A 315 14.52 2.58 8.77
N ALA A 316 13.78 3.38 7.99
CA ALA A 316 12.35 3.61 8.21
C ALA A 316 11.53 2.32 8.02
N LEU A 317 11.83 1.52 7.00
CA LEU A 317 11.14 0.25 6.75
C LEU A 317 11.47 -0.81 7.81
N ALA A 318 12.72 -0.87 8.27
CA ALA A 318 13.11 -1.75 9.37
C ALA A 318 12.41 -1.36 10.69
N ALA A 319 12.36 -0.06 10.99
CA ALA A 319 11.66 0.47 12.17
C ALA A 319 10.14 0.20 12.09
N SER A 320 9.52 0.44 10.94
CA SER A 320 8.08 0.21 10.74
C SER A 320 7.73 -1.27 10.90
N ALA A 321 8.48 -2.17 10.26
CA ALA A 321 8.28 -3.61 10.42
C ALA A 321 8.44 -4.04 11.89
N CYS A 322 9.47 -3.55 12.60
CA CYS A 322 9.66 -3.84 14.02
C CYS A 322 8.45 -3.42 14.86
N CYS A 323 7.96 -2.19 14.67
CA CYS A 323 6.77 -1.66 15.34
C CYS A 323 5.52 -2.50 15.02
N PHE A 324 5.28 -2.79 13.74
CA PHE A 324 4.08 -3.51 13.30
C PHE A 324 4.06 -4.96 13.76
N PHE A 325 5.21 -5.62 13.91
CA PHE A 325 5.26 -6.97 14.50
C PHE A 325 5.13 -6.96 16.03
N ARG A 326 5.54 -5.88 16.71
CA ARG A 326 5.52 -5.79 18.17
C ARG A 326 4.17 -5.36 18.73
N PHE A 327 3.49 -4.41 18.08
CA PHE A 327 2.26 -3.80 18.60
C PHE A 327 0.99 -4.44 18.03
N SER A 328 -0.17 -4.17 18.64
CA SER A 328 -1.47 -4.54 18.05
C SER A 328 -1.70 -3.79 16.72
N PRO A 329 -2.61 -4.23 15.83
CA PRO A 329 -2.82 -3.57 14.53
C PRO A 329 -3.13 -2.07 14.63
N TRP A 330 -4.00 -1.68 15.58
CA TRP A 330 -4.35 -0.27 15.80
C TRP A 330 -3.20 0.57 16.35
N GLN A 331 -2.44 0.01 17.31
CA GLN A 331 -1.22 0.64 17.82
C GLN A 331 -0.13 0.72 16.74
N GLY A 332 -0.04 -0.31 15.89
CA GLY A 332 0.84 -0.35 14.73
C GLY A 332 0.51 0.76 13.74
N LEU A 333 -0.77 0.94 13.38
CA LEU A 333 -1.21 2.04 12.52
C LEU A 333 -0.81 3.40 13.11
N GLY A 334 -1.08 3.62 14.39
CA GLY A 334 -0.67 4.85 15.08
C GLY A 334 0.85 5.08 15.07
N ALA A 335 1.65 4.04 15.33
CA ALA A 335 3.10 4.10 15.26
C ALA A 335 3.61 4.36 13.82
N GLY A 336 2.95 3.81 12.81
CA GLY A 336 3.27 4.04 11.40
C GLY A 336 3.02 5.47 10.97
N LEU A 337 1.87 6.03 11.34
CA LEU A 337 1.54 7.44 11.08
C LEU A 337 2.50 8.39 11.82
N LEU A 338 2.83 8.09 13.08
CA LEU A 338 3.82 8.86 13.83
C LEU A 338 5.20 8.81 13.17
N LEU A 339 5.63 7.63 12.69
CA LEU A 339 6.89 7.48 11.98
C LEU A 339 6.92 8.29 10.68
N ILE A 340 5.82 8.30 9.90
CA ILE A 340 5.69 9.15 8.72
C ILE A 340 5.88 10.62 9.11
N LEU A 341 5.19 11.11 10.15
CA LEU A 341 5.33 12.48 10.62
C LEU A 341 6.77 12.83 11.03
N VAL A 342 7.46 11.92 11.72
CA VAL A 342 8.87 12.09 12.09
C VAL A 342 9.76 12.15 10.85
N CYS A 343 9.54 11.28 9.87
CA CYS A 343 10.27 11.29 8.61
C CYS A 343 10.03 12.58 7.80
N LEU A 344 8.77 13.07 7.75
CA LEU A 344 8.42 14.33 7.09
C LEU A 344 9.09 15.52 7.78
N ALA A 345 9.09 15.56 9.12
CA ALA A 345 9.78 16.60 9.88
C ALA A 345 11.30 16.59 9.64
N ALA A 346 11.91 15.40 9.58
CA ALA A 346 13.33 15.25 9.25
C ALA A 346 13.65 15.68 7.81
N ALA A 347 12.80 15.30 6.85
CA ALA A 347 12.93 15.72 5.45
C ALA A 347 12.80 17.25 5.31
N TYR A 348 11.84 17.86 6.00
CA TYR A 348 11.70 19.31 6.06
C TYR A 348 12.95 20.00 6.66
N ALA A 349 13.51 19.46 7.73
CA ALA A 349 14.75 20.00 8.32
C ALA A 349 15.96 19.90 7.36
N LEU A 350 16.03 18.84 6.55
CA LEU A 350 17.04 18.72 5.48
C LEU A 350 16.78 19.72 4.34
N PHE A 351 15.51 19.93 3.98
CA PHE A 351 15.11 20.90 2.98
C PHE A 351 15.52 22.34 3.36
N LEU A 352 15.38 22.72 4.63
CA LEU A 352 15.88 24.00 5.14
C LEU A 352 17.40 24.16 4.95
N LYS A 353 18.15 23.05 4.92
CA LYS A 353 19.60 23.03 4.62
C LYS A 353 19.91 22.90 3.12
N GLY A 354 18.89 22.93 2.25
CA GLY A 354 19.04 22.83 0.81
C GLY A 354 19.11 21.39 0.26
N LEU A 355 18.77 20.37 1.05
CA LEU A 355 18.74 18.98 0.61
C LEU A 355 17.30 18.46 0.48
N ILE A 356 16.92 17.99 -0.71
CA ILE A 356 15.61 17.41 -0.99
C ILE A 356 15.68 15.90 -0.77
N LEU A 357 15.03 15.42 0.28
CA LEU A 357 14.83 13.99 0.50
C LEU A 357 13.46 13.57 -0.05
N PRO A 358 13.36 12.66 -1.02
CA PRO A 358 12.07 12.19 -1.51
C PRO A 358 11.34 11.39 -0.43
N VAL A 359 10.09 11.74 -0.16
CA VAL A 359 9.26 11.19 0.93
C VAL A 359 8.14 10.27 0.47
N GLY A 360 7.70 10.37 -0.79
CA GLY A 360 6.65 9.51 -1.33
C GLY A 360 7.03 8.03 -1.29
N GLY A 361 8.31 7.72 -1.53
CA GLY A 361 8.82 6.35 -1.40
C GLY A 361 8.81 5.83 0.05
N LEU A 362 9.07 6.72 1.03
CA LEU A 362 9.00 6.39 2.45
C LEU A 362 7.55 6.09 2.86
N GLU A 363 6.60 6.94 2.47
CA GLU A 363 5.18 6.78 2.77
C GLU A 363 4.61 5.50 2.16
N LEU A 364 4.86 5.27 0.86
CA LEU A 364 4.44 4.06 0.16
C LEU A 364 5.03 2.82 0.83
N GLY A 365 6.34 2.82 1.10
CA GLY A 365 7.02 1.69 1.70
C GLY A 365 6.51 1.37 3.11
N ILE A 366 6.29 2.38 3.96
CA ILE A 366 5.71 2.19 5.30
C ILE A 366 4.28 1.62 5.19
N GLY A 367 3.47 2.13 4.27
CA GLY A 367 2.12 1.60 4.00
C GLY A 367 2.13 0.15 3.56
N LEU A 368 3.00 -0.21 2.60
CA LEU A 368 3.17 -1.59 2.14
C LEU A 368 3.67 -2.51 3.26
N CYS A 369 4.58 -2.05 4.11
CA CYS A 369 4.98 -2.79 5.31
C CYS A 369 3.80 -3.06 6.24
N PHE A 370 2.93 -2.06 6.48
CA PHE A 370 1.75 -2.23 7.33
C PHE A 370 0.81 -3.31 6.80
N PHE A 371 0.43 -3.22 5.51
CA PHE A 371 -0.45 -4.20 4.88
C PHE A 371 0.20 -5.58 4.78
N GLY A 372 1.50 -5.65 4.48
CA GLY A 372 2.25 -6.91 4.43
C GLY A 372 2.29 -7.63 5.78
N VAL A 373 2.57 -6.90 6.87
CA VAL A 373 2.56 -7.48 8.22
C VAL A 373 1.16 -7.89 8.64
N LEU A 374 0.13 -7.10 8.31
CA LEU A 374 -1.26 -7.43 8.58
C LEU A 374 -1.67 -8.73 7.86
N ALA A 375 -1.31 -8.89 6.59
CA ALA A 375 -1.56 -10.10 5.81
C ALA A 375 -0.88 -11.34 6.43
N VAL A 376 0.37 -11.22 6.87
CA VAL A 376 1.10 -12.31 7.56
C VAL A 376 0.41 -12.70 8.88
N ARG A 377 -0.14 -11.73 9.62
CA ARG A 377 -0.85 -12.01 10.87
C ARG A 377 -2.16 -12.76 10.62
N LEU A 378 -2.98 -12.27 9.71
CA LEU A 378 -4.29 -12.87 9.38
C LEU A 378 -4.14 -14.29 8.81
N THR A 379 -3.17 -14.51 7.90
CA THR A 379 -2.93 -15.84 7.31
C THR A 379 -2.30 -16.83 8.28
N GLY A 380 -1.56 -16.36 9.29
CA GLY A 380 -0.96 -17.21 10.31
C GLY A 380 -1.98 -17.84 11.27
N GLU A 381 -3.02 -17.09 11.63
CA GLU A 381 -4.09 -17.55 12.52
C GLU A 381 -4.95 -18.61 11.86
N GLU A 382 -5.37 -18.37 10.60
CA GLU A 382 -6.21 -19.29 9.83
C GLU A 382 -5.56 -20.68 9.68
N ARG A 383 -4.27 -20.72 9.33
CA ARG A 383 -3.52 -21.98 9.17
C ARG A 383 -3.38 -22.75 10.48
N THR A 384 -3.26 -22.06 11.60
CA THR A 384 -3.15 -22.70 12.91
C THR A 384 -4.50 -23.30 13.30
N ARG A 385 -5.60 -22.58 13.05
CA ARG A 385 -6.97 -23.04 13.30
C ARG A 385 -7.32 -24.27 12.47
N GLN A 386 -7.00 -24.26 11.17
CA GLN A 386 -7.22 -25.41 10.27
C GLN A 386 -6.39 -26.63 10.68
N ARG A 387 -5.13 -26.43 11.07
CA ARG A 387 -4.26 -27.52 11.52
C ARG A 387 -4.77 -28.15 12.82
N LEU A 388 -5.23 -27.33 13.77
CA LEU A 388 -5.84 -27.84 15.00
C LEU A 388 -7.10 -28.64 14.68
N ARG A 389 -7.99 -28.13 13.82
CA ARG A 389 -9.19 -28.87 13.36
C ARG A 389 -8.83 -30.25 12.78
N GLN A 390 -7.89 -30.32 11.85
CA GLN A 390 -7.46 -31.58 11.22
C GLN A 390 -6.84 -32.58 12.21
N VAL A 391 -6.16 -32.09 13.25
CA VAL A 391 -5.62 -32.97 14.28
C VAL A 391 -6.74 -33.47 15.19
N PHE A 392 -7.62 -32.58 15.66
CA PHE A 392 -8.71 -32.95 16.57
C PHE A 392 -9.78 -33.85 15.91
N SER A 393 -10.09 -33.68 14.62
CA SER A 393 -11.06 -34.51 13.89
C SER A 393 -10.64 -35.98 13.75
N ARG A 394 -9.38 -36.31 14.00
CA ARG A 394 -8.89 -37.70 14.01
C ARG A 394 -9.12 -38.42 15.34
N TYR A 395 -9.45 -37.69 16.40
CA TYR A 395 -9.56 -38.22 17.76
C TYR A 395 -10.94 -38.03 18.38
N VAL A 396 -11.80 -37.20 17.77
CA VAL A 396 -13.14 -36.87 18.28
C VAL A 396 -14.07 -36.69 17.08
N ALA A 397 -15.34 -37.08 17.22
CA ALA A 397 -16.38 -36.88 16.21
C ALA A 397 -16.45 -35.40 15.75
N ASP A 398 -16.68 -35.19 14.44
CA ASP A 398 -16.66 -33.87 13.81
C ASP A 398 -17.65 -32.89 14.46
N GLU A 399 -18.82 -33.35 14.90
CA GLU A 399 -19.80 -32.47 15.56
C GLU A 399 -19.30 -31.94 16.91
N VAL A 400 -18.48 -32.72 17.64
CA VAL A 400 -17.88 -32.29 18.92
C VAL A 400 -16.76 -31.29 18.65
N VAL A 401 -15.94 -31.52 17.62
CA VAL A 401 -14.90 -30.56 17.19
C VAL A 401 -15.52 -29.22 16.81
N GLU A 402 -16.60 -29.22 16.03
CA GLU A 402 -17.33 -28.00 15.67
C GLU A 402 -17.87 -27.27 16.91
N ARG A 403 -18.49 -28.00 17.86
CA ARG A 403 -19.04 -27.40 19.08
C ARG A 403 -17.95 -26.79 19.97
N ILE A 404 -16.77 -27.40 20.06
CA ILE A 404 -15.61 -26.88 20.81
C ILE A 404 -15.04 -25.64 20.10
N MET A 405 -14.87 -25.69 18.78
CA MET A 405 -14.31 -24.59 17.98
C MET A 405 -15.23 -23.36 17.94
N ALA A 406 -16.56 -23.56 18.01
CA ALA A 406 -17.54 -22.49 18.04
C ALA A 406 -17.69 -21.84 19.43
N SER A 407 -17.66 -22.63 20.50
CA SER A 407 -17.86 -22.14 21.88
C SER A 407 -16.58 -21.60 22.53
N GLY A 408 -15.41 -22.04 22.07
CA GLY A 408 -14.11 -21.66 22.64
C GLY A 408 -13.88 -22.17 24.07
N LYS A 409 -14.72 -23.08 24.57
CA LYS A 409 -14.64 -23.66 25.91
C LYS A 409 -14.54 -25.18 25.82
N LEU A 410 -13.84 -25.79 26.79
CA LEU A 410 -13.93 -27.23 27.01
C LEU A 410 -15.35 -27.55 27.47
N PRO A 411 -15.97 -28.63 26.98
CA PRO A 411 -17.33 -28.96 27.36
C PRO A 411 -17.33 -29.50 28.81
N ASP A 412 -18.29 -29.04 29.62
CA ASP A 412 -18.38 -29.37 31.05
C ASP A 412 -18.71 -30.85 31.30
N LEU A 413 -18.40 -31.32 32.51
CA LEU A 413 -18.82 -32.64 33.01
C LEU A 413 -20.35 -32.71 33.11
N GLY A 414 -20.91 -33.84 32.72
CA GLY A 414 -22.35 -34.08 32.76
C GLY A 414 -22.86 -34.63 31.45
N GLY A 415 -24.14 -35.00 31.44
CA GLY A 415 -24.81 -35.53 30.27
C GLY A 415 -26.32 -35.32 30.37
N GLU A 416 -26.98 -35.46 29.23
CA GLU A 416 -28.42 -35.42 29.09
C GLU A 416 -28.96 -36.84 28.90
N ALA A 417 -30.10 -37.14 29.51
CA ALA A 417 -30.82 -38.38 29.25
C ALA A 417 -31.48 -38.27 27.87
N LEU A 418 -31.00 -39.09 26.93
CA LEU A 418 -31.52 -39.16 25.57
C LEU A 418 -32.00 -40.58 25.28
N TYR A 419 -33.06 -40.66 24.47
CA TYR A 419 -33.47 -41.93 23.87
C TYR A 419 -32.61 -42.18 22.64
N VAL A 420 -31.79 -43.22 22.67
CA VAL A 420 -30.76 -43.52 21.66
C VAL A 420 -30.82 -44.99 21.26
N THR A 421 -30.23 -45.32 20.10
CA THR A 421 -29.94 -46.72 19.74
C THR A 421 -28.45 -46.97 19.86
N VAL A 422 -28.09 -47.96 20.67
CA VAL A 422 -26.71 -48.42 20.82
C VAL A 422 -26.50 -49.66 19.98
N LEU A 423 -25.43 -49.67 19.21
CA LEU A 423 -24.96 -50.80 18.41
C LEU A 423 -23.62 -51.28 18.94
N PHE A 424 -23.51 -52.58 19.19
CA PHE A 424 -22.24 -53.27 19.40
C PHE A 424 -21.99 -54.24 18.26
N ALA A 425 -20.78 -54.26 17.72
CA ALA A 425 -20.35 -55.32 16.83
C ALA A 425 -18.99 -55.87 17.26
N ASP A 426 -18.85 -57.19 17.22
CA ASP A 426 -17.65 -57.92 17.65
C ASP A 426 -17.26 -59.00 16.64
N ILE A 427 -15.97 -59.34 16.55
CA ILE A 427 -15.47 -60.36 15.64
C ILE A 427 -15.67 -61.75 16.28
N ARG A 428 -16.36 -62.65 15.57
CA ARG A 428 -16.51 -64.04 16.03
C ARG A 428 -15.17 -64.76 15.97
N ASN A 429 -14.87 -65.51 17.03
CA ASN A 429 -13.64 -66.31 17.15
C ASN A 429 -12.34 -65.50 17.01
N PHE A 430 -12.34 -64.21 17.36
CA PHE A 430 -11.17 -63.35 17.26
C PHE A 430 -9.93 -63.89 17.97
N THR A 431 -10.09 -64.49 19.15
CA THR A 431 -8.99 -65.16 19.86
C THR A 431 -8.33 -66.23 19.00
N SER A 432 -9.13 -67.09 18.36
CA SER A 432 -8.63 -68.13 17.46
C SER A 432 -7.98 -67.58 16.19
N ILE A 433 -8.45 -66.42 15.69
CA ILE A 433 -7.85 -65.71 14.56
C ILE A 433 -6.49 -65.12 14.97
N SER A 434 -6.44 -64.41 16.10
CA SER A 434 -5.25 -63.70 16.57
C SER A 434 -4.12 -64.63 17.00
N GLU A 435 -4.41 -65.82 17.52
CA GLU A 435 -3.41 -66.86 17.82
C GLU A 435 -2.68 -67.39 16.57
N ARG A 436 -3.28 -67.25 15.38
CA ARG A 436 -2.72 -67.71 14.09
C ARG A 436 -2.04 -66.60 13.30
N LEU A 437 -2.02 -65.38 13.83
CA LEU A 437 -1.44 -64.20 13.21
C LEU A 437 -0.31 -63.63 14.07
N SER A 438 0.66 -62.97 13.44
CA SER A 438 1.63 -62.18 14.20
C SER A 438 0.99 -60.89 14.73
N ALA A 439 1.58 -60.29 15.77
CA ALA A 439 1.07 -59.04 16.34
C ALA A 439 0.89 -57.91 15.30
N HIS A 440 1.80 -57.81 14.32
CA HIS A 440 1.68 -56.83 13.23
C HIS A 440 0.48 -57.13 12.32
N GLU A 441 0.26 -58.41 11.99
CA GLU A 441 -0.85 -58.84 11.13
C GLU A 441 -2.21 -58.72 11.83
N VAL A 442 -2.25 -58.92 13.16
CA VAL A 442 -3.45 -58.64 13.96
C VAL A 442 -3.79 -57.16 13.90
N VAL A 443 -2.81 -56.26 14.05
CA VAL A 443 -3.02 -54.81 13.95
C VAL A 443 -3.44 -54.40 12.53
N GLU A 444 -2.82 -54.97 11.49
CA GLU A 444 -3.21 -54.76 10.09
C GLU A 444 -4.67 -55.15 9.84
N MET A 445 -5.06 -56.35 10.29
CA MET A 445 -6.42 -56.88 10.15
C MET A 445 -7.44 -56.07 10.95
N LEU A 446 -7.14 -55.70 12.20
CA LEU A 446 -8.02 -54.83 13.01
C LEU A 446 -8.21 -53.45 12.37
N ASN A 447 -7.15 -52.80 11.91
CA ASN A 447 -7.28 -51.49 11.25
C ASN A 447 -8.11 -51.57 9.96
N ALA A 448 -7.93 -52.63 9.18
CA ALA A 448 -8.70 -52.86 7.97
C ALA A 448 -10.17 -53.19 8.28
N TYR A 449 -10.42 -53.98 9.32
CA TYR A 449 -11.76 -54.27 9.83
C TYR A 449 -12.47 -53.00 10.30
N PHE A 450 -11.85 -52.23 11.21
CA PHE A 450 -12.43 -50.98 11.72
C PHE A 450 -12.69 -49.99 10.60
N SER A 451 -11.80 -49.89 9.60
CA SER A 451 -12.05 -49.05 8.42
C SER A 451 -13.29 -49.51 7.63
N SER A 452 -13.50 -50.82 7.48
CA SER A 452 -14.63 -51.41 6.76
C SER A 452 -15.96 -51.21 7.47
N VAL A 453 -15.99 -51.33 8.80
CA VAL A 453 -17.24 -51.28 9.59
C VAL A 453 -17.57 -49.88 10.11
N CYS A 454 -16.59 -48.98 10.25
CA CYS A 454 -16.85 -47.58 10.62
C CYS A 454 -17.46 -46.78 9.47
N GLU A 455 -17.17 -47.11 8.21
CA GLU A 455 -17.71 -46.40 7.05
C GLU A 455 -19.26 -46.42 7.02
N PRO A 456 -19.94 -47.59 7.15
CA PRO A 456 -21.40 -47.62 7.28
C PRO A 456 -21.92 -46.84 8.49
N ILE A 457 -21.24 -46.90 9.65
CA ILE A 457 -21.67 -46.18 10.85
C ILE A 457 -21.75 -44.67 10.54
N LEU A 458 -20.72 -44.12 9.92
CA LEU A 458 -20.67 -42.70 9.56
C LEU A 458 -21.66 -42.36 8.43
N GLU A 459 -21.81 -43.23 7.42
CA GLU A 459 -22.71 -43.02 6.27
C GLU A 459 -24.17 -42.87 6.70
N TYR A 460 -24.63 -43.68 7.66
CA TYR A 460 -25.99 -43.60 8.18
C TYR A 460 -26.15 -42.57 9.32
N GLY A 461 -25.10 -41.82 9.65
CA GLY A 461 -25.13 -40.76 10.66
C GLY A 461 -24.98 -41.25 12.10
N GLY A 462 -24.44 -42.44 12.31
CA GLY A 462 -24.05 -42.93 13.63
C GLY A 462 -22.73 -42.34 14.09
N THR A 463 -22.56 -42.24 15.41
CA THR A 463 -21.31 -41.82 16.04
C THR A 463 -20.57 -43.04 16.57
N VAL A 464 -19.33 -43.27 16.13
CA VAL A 464 -18.45 -44.27 16.76
C VAL A 464 -18.05 -43.74 18.14
N ASP A 465 -18.47 -44.44 19.19
CA ASP A 465 -18.22 -44.06 20.58
C ASP A 465 -16.81 -44.49 20.99
N LYS A 466 -16.51 -45.79 20.90
CA LYS A 466 -15.17 -46.34 21.15
C LYS A 466 -14.96 -47.73 20.55
N PHE A 467 -13.68 -48.09 20.44
CA PHE A 467 -13.24 -49.47 20.19
C PHE A 467 -12.91 -50.17 21.53
N ILE A 468 -13.36 -51.41 21.68
CA ILE A 468 -13.14 -52.22 22.89
C ILE A 468 -12.55 -53.56 22.45
N GLY A 469 -11.21 -53.64 22.39
CA GLY A 469 -10.54 -54.79 21.80
C GLY A 469 -10.79 -54.86 20.30
N ASP A 470 -11.45 -55.91 19.84
CA ASP A 470 -11.95 -56.13 18.47
C ASP A 470 -13.39 -55.66 18.26
N ALA A 471 -14.09 -55.24 19.32
CA ALA A 471 -15.45 -54.74 19.22
C ALA A 471 -15.51 -53.24 18.92
N VAL A 472 -16.57 -52.83 18.21
CA VAL A 472 -16.94 -51.43 17.97
C VAL A 472 -18.26 -51.11 18.67
N MET A 473 -18.29 -50.00 19.40
CA MET A 473 -19.50 -49.41 19.96
C MET A 473 -19.87 -48.16 19.17
N ALA A 474 -21.12 -48.08 18.71
CA ALA A 474 -21.66 -46.92 18.02
C ALA A 474 -23.01 -46.52 18.61
N VAL A 475 -23.36 -45.24 18.47
CA VAL A 475 -24.61 -44.68 18.98
C VAL A 475 -25.28 -43.85 17.89
N PHE A 476 -26.60 -44.00 17.81
CA PHE A 476 -27.49 -43.22 16.95
C PHE A 476 -28.44 -42.39 17.81
N GLY A 477 -28.74 -41.17 17.38
CA GLY A 477 -29.50 -40.18 18.17
C GLY A 477 -28.66 -39.32 19.11
N ALA A 478 -27.33 -39.46 19.08
CA ALA A 478 -26.36 -38.63 19.78
C ALA A 478 -25.09 -38.42 18.93
N PRO A 479 -24.40 -37.26 19.02
CA PRO A 479 -24.67 -36.09 19.87
C PRO A 479 -25.80 -35.17 19.35
N ALA A 480 -26.29 -35.41 18.14
CA ALA A 480 -27.43 -34.71 17.56
C ALA A 480 -28.68 -35.62 17.60
N PRO A 481 -29.86 -35.12 18.01
CA PRO A 481 -31.08 -35.90 17.99
C PRO A 481 -31.44 -36.36 16.58
N GLN A 482 -31.79 -37.65 16.44
CA GLN A 482 -32.21 -38.26 15.19
C GLN A 482 -33.53 -38.97 15.41
N PRO A 483 -34.68 -38.48 14.89
CA PRO A 483 -35.97 -39.13 15.09
C PRO A 483 -36.05 -40.56 14.54
N ASP A 484 -35.21 -40.88 13.55
CA ASP A 484 -35.11 -42.17 12.87
C ASP A 484 -33.88 -42.99 13.32
N HIS A 485 -33.32 -42.69 14.50
CA HIS A 485 -32.08 -43.30 15.02
C HIS A 485 -32.08 -44.84 14.99
N ALA A 486 -33.19 -45.48 15.35
CA ALA A 486 -33.31 -46.94 15.35
C ALA A 486 -33.26 -47.52 13.92
N ARG A 487 -33.92 -46.88 12.95
CA ARG A 487 -33.92 -47.32 11.55
C ARG A 487 -32.53 -47.18 10.93
N ARG A 488 -31.83 -46.07 11.20
CA ARG A 488 -30.44 -45.84 10.79
C ARG A 488 -29.50 -46.90 11.36
N ALA A 489 -29.66 -47.24 12.63
CA ALA A 489 -28.85 -48.27 13.28
C ALA A 489 -29.06 -49.66 12.64
N LEU A 490 -30.32 -50.01 12.32
CA LEU A 490 -30.63 -51.26 11.60
C LEU A 490 -30.03 -51.26 10.17
N SER A 491 -30.15 -50.16 9.42
CA SER A 491 -29.51 -50.03 8.10
C SER A 491 -27.99 -50.19 8.19
N THR A 492 -27.39 -49.60 9.23
CA THR A 492 -25.96 -49.73 9.52
C THR A 492 -25.59 -51.19 9.80
N ALA A 493 -26.36 -51.89 10.63
CA ALA A 493 -26.08 -53.28 10.96
C ALA A 493 -26.14 -54.19 9.72
N LEU A 494 -27.12 -53.99 8.83
CA LEU A 494 -27.21 -54.72 7.57
C LEU A 494 -26.02 -54.42 6.64
N ALA A 495 -25.64 -53.15 6.52
CA ALA A 495 -24.48 -52.75 5.74
C ALA A 495 -23.16 -53.31 6.33
N MET A 496 -22.99 -53.28 7.66
CA MET A 496 -21.84 -53.87 8.35
C MET A 496 -21.76 -55.38 8.13
N ALA A 497 -22.89 -56.09 8.19
CA ALA A 497 -22.95 -57.53 7.90
C ALA A 497 -22.49 -57.82 6.46
N SER A 498 -22.99 -57.07 5.46
CA SER A 498 -22.54 -57.21 4.07
C SER A 498 -21.06 -56.87 3.89
N ARG A 499 -20.56 -55.79 4.51
CA ARG A 499 -19.14 -55.41 4.49
C ARG A 499 -18.25 -56.46 5.17
N ALA A 500 -18.76 -57.18 6.16
CA ALA A 500 -18.04 -58.28 6.82
C ALA A 500 -17.89 -59.50 5.91
N GLU A 501 -18.91 -59.83 5.10
CA GLU A 501 -18.82 -60.88 4.08
C GLU A 501 -17.77 -60.54 3.01
N GLU A 502 -17.75 -59.30 2.52
CA GLU A 502 -16.70 -58.84 1.60
C GLU A 502 -15.31 -58.87 2.25
N PHE A 503 -15.23 -58.49 3.51
CA PHE A 503 -13.99 -58.51 4.28
C PHE A 503 -13.47 -59.94 4.48
N GLN A 504 -14.36 -60.91 4.72
CA GLN A 504 -14.02 -62.32 4.81
C GLN A 504 -13.29 -62.81 3.54
N VAL A 505 -13.80 -62.48 2.35
CA VAL A 505 -13.17 -62.85 1.07
C VAL A 505 -11.77 -62.26 0.97
N LYS A 506 -11.62 -60.96 1.27
CA LYS A 506 -10.32 -60.25 1.25
C LYS A 506 -9.33 -60.85 2.24
N MET A 507 -9.77 -61.23 3.43
CA MET A 507 -8.90 -61.83 4.46
C MET A 507 -8.49 -63.25 4.10
N ALA A 508 -9.38 -64.04 3.50
CA ALA A 508 -9.08 -65.38 3.02
C ALA A 508 -7.98 -65.36 1.93
N GLU A 509 -8.02 -64.36 1.04
CA GLU A 509 -6.97 -64.13 0.03
C GLU A 509 -5.65 -63.67 0.68
N ARG A 510 -5.70 -62.63 1.52
CA ARG A 510 -4.53 -61.99 2.14
C ARG A 510 -3.74 -62.94 3.05
N PHE A 511 -4.45 -63.80 3.78
CA PHE A 511 -3.86 -64.76 4.73
C PHE A 511 -4.00 -66.20 4.25
N SER A 512 -4.06 -66.40 2.92
CA SER A 512 -4.09 -67.71 2.30
C SER A 512 -2.93 -68.59 2.81
N GLY A 513 -3.25 -69.85 3.14
CA GLY A 513 -2.29 -70.81 3.70
C GLY A 513 -2.10 -70.77 5.22
N LYS A 514 -2.73 -69.83 5.95
CA LYS A 514 -2.67 -69.79 7.44
C LYS A 514 -3.79 -70.56 8.15
N GLY A 515 -4.75 -71.09 7.38
CA GLY A 515 -5.88 -71.86 7.93
C GLY A 515 -6.69 -71.09 8.96
N LEU A 516 -6.96 -69.80 8.74
CA LEU A 516 -7.79 -69.00 9.65
C LEU A 516 -9.23 -69.56 9.70
N PRO A 517 -9.92 -69.48 10.85
CA PRO A 517 -11.36 -69.74 10.89
C PRO A 517 -12.10 -68.69 10.03
N GLU A 518 -13.33 -69.00 9.62
CA GLU A 518 -14.16 -68.05 8.88
C GLU A 518 -14.38 -66.76 9.66
N PHE A 519 -14.20 -65.62 8.98
CA PHE A 519 -14.43 -64.31 9.54
C PHE A 519 -15.93 -64.02 9.55
N HIS A 520 -16.49 -63.82 10.74
CA HIS A 520 -17.88 -63.45 10.95
C HIS A 520 -17.93 -62.37 12.02
N ILE A 521 -19.01 -61.57 12.03
CA ILE A 521 -19.28 -60.61 13.11
C ILE A 521 -20.61 -60.94 13.79
N GLY A 522 -20.73 -60.58 15.07
CA GLY A 522 -22.01 -60.48 15.76
C GLY A 522 -22.37 -59.02 15.92
N ILE A 523 -23.64 -58.65 15.67
CA ILE A 523 -24.14 -57.29 15.86
C ILE A 523 -25.34 -57.30 16.80
N GLY A 524 -25.27 -56.55 17.89
CA GLY A 524 -26.35 -56.36 18.86
C GLY A 524 -26.84 -54.92 18.90
N LEU A 525 -28.17 -54.72 18.84
CA LEU A 525 -28.79 -53.40 18.88
C LEU A 525 -29.88 -53.29 19.94
N HIS A 526 -29.84 -52.22 20.72
CA HIS A 526 -30.92 -51.90 21.66
C HIS A 526 -31.22 -50.40 21.68
N SER A 527 -32.51 -50.06 21.70
CA SER A 527 -33.02 -48.70 21.85
C SER A 527 -33.56 -48.47 23.26
N GLY A 528 -33.13 -47.39 23.90
CA GLY A 528 -33.56 -47.04 25.25
C GLY A 528 -33.02 -45.70 25.73
N GLU A 529 -33.42 -45.29 26.94
CA GLU A 529 -32.87 -44.10 27.59
C GLU A 529 -31.45 -44.34 28.10
N ALA A 530 -30.52 -43.47 27.71
CA ALA A 530 -29.16 -43.47 28.20
C ALA A 530 -28.66 -42.04 28.46
N VAL A 531 -27.70 -41.91 29.37
CA VAL A 531 -27.05 -40.62 29.64
C VAL A 531 -25.93 -40.42 28.64
N VAL A 532 -26.02 -39.36 27.84
CA VAL A 532 -25.04 -38.99 26.82
C VAL A 532 -24.31 -37.73 27.28
N GLY A 533 -22.98 -37.78 27.37
CA GLY A 533 -22.22 -36.59 27.73
C GLY A 533 -20.75 -36.84 28.03
N ASN A 534 -20.08 -35.83 28.60
CA ASN A 534 -18.68 -35.95 28.99
C ASN A 534 -18.57 -36.64 30.35
N ILE A 535 -18.05 -37.86 30.33
CA ILE A 535 -17.84 -38.68 31.52
C ILE A 535 -16.35 -38.88 31.76
N GLY A 536 -15.94 -38.87 33.03
CA GLY A 536 -14.56 -39.13 33.42
C GLY A 536 -14.09 -38.20 34.53
N SER A 537 -12.85 -37.73 34.41
CA SER A 537 -12.24 -36.79 35.35
C SER A 537 -11.87 -35.47 34.65
N PRO A 538 -11.62 -34.38 35.37
CA PRO A 538 -11.20 -33.11 34.76
C PRO A 538 -9.95 -33.20 33.88
N LYS A 539 -9.11 -34.24 34.07
CA LYS A 539 -7.89 -34.47 33.28
C LYS A 539 -8.09 -35.43 32.11
N ARG A 540 -9.20 -36.17 32.07
CA ARG A 540 -9.52 -37.15 31.02
C ARG A 540 -11.04 -37.30 30.94
N LEU A 541 -11.61 -36.66 29.93
CA LEU A 541 -13.02 -36.71 29.59
C LEU A 541 -13.20 -37.54 28.33
N GLU A 542 -14.20 -38.41 28.32
CA GLU A 542 -14.69 -39.10 27.13
C GLU A 542 -16.14 -38.68 26.92
N TYR A 543 -16.46 -38.15 25.74
CA TYR A 543 -17.85 -37.99 25.34
C TYR A 543 -18.39 -39.37 25.00
N THR A 544 -19.30 -39.89 25.81
CA THR A 544 -19.75 -41.28 25.69
C THR A 544 -21.17 -41.45 26.20
N VAL A 545 -21.74 -42.63 25.93
CA VAL A 545 -23.07 -43.01 26.40
C VAL A 545 -22.97 -44.03 27.52
N ILE A 546 -23.73 -43.81 28.60
CA ILE A 546 -23.77 -44.69 29.77
C ILE A 546 -25.21 -44.96 30.17
N GLY A 547 -25.52 -46.22 30.46
CA GLY A 547 -26.83 -46.62 30.96
C GLY A 547 -27.06 -48.11 30.80
N ASP A 548 -28.21 -48.59 31.28
CA ASP A 548 -28.62 -49.98 31.09
C ASP A 548 -28.74 -50.33 29.59
N THR A 549 -29.11 -49.35 28.75
CA THR A 549 -29.20 -49.51 27.29
C THR A 549 -27.91 -50.01 26.65
N VAL A 550 -26.76 -49.49 27.09
CA VAL A 550 -25.44 -49.89 26.59
C VAL A 550 -25.13 -51.34 26.97
N ASN A 551 -25.44 -51.71 28.22
CA ASN A 551 -25.24 -53.07 28.72
C ASN A 551 -26.13 -54.08 27.99
N ILE A 552 -27.38 -53.73 27.69
CA ILE A 552 -28.29 -54.59 26.92
C ILE A 552 -27.74 -54.79 25.52
N ALA A 553 -27.38 -53.72 24.80
CA ALA A 553 -26.85 -53.83 23.44
C ALA A 553 -25.62 -54.74 23.36
N SER A 554 -24.67 -54.59 24.29
CA SER A 554 -23.48 -55.46 24.38
C SER A 554 -23.84 -56.93 24.65
N ARG A 555 -24.84 -57.19 25.50
CA ARG A 555 -25.29 -58.57 25.76
C ARG A 555 -26.04 -59.18 24.58
N LEU A 556 -26.78 -58.37 23.83
CA LEU A 556 -27.45 -58.80 22.60
C LEU A 556 -26.43 -59.18 21.53
N GLU A 557 -25.33 -58.43 21.42
CA GLU A 557 -24.20 -58.83 20.57
C GLU A 557 -23.70 -60.21 21.02
N SER A 558 -23.42 -60.40 22.30
CA SER A 558 -22.87 -61.67 22.77
C SER A 558 -23.84 -62.85 22.56
N LEU A 559 -25.14 -62.60 22.62
CA LEU A 559 -26.21 -63.57 22.34
C LEU A 559 -26.23 -64.04 20.89
N THR A 560 -25.64 -63.27 19.95
CA THR A 560 -25.51 -63.66 18.53
C THR A 560 -24.79 -65.00 18.38
N LYS A 561 -23.80 -65.26 19.24
CA LYS A 561 -23.00 -66.49 19.25
C LYS A 561 -23.84 -67.71 19.67
N GLU A 562 -24.75 -67.52 20.64
CA GLU A 562 -25.62 -68.59 21.15
C GLU A 562 -26.77 -68.93 20.20
N LEU A 563 -27.33 -67.92 19.52
CA LEU A 563 -28.47 -68.10 18.61
C LEU A 563 -28.06 -68.34 17.15
N GLY A 564 -26.80 -68.09 16.80
CA GLY A 564 -26.27 -68.24 15.44
C GLY A 564 -26.59 -67.05 14.52
N TRP A 565 -27.47 -66.14 14.92
CA TRP A 565 -27.91 -64.98 14.15
C TRP A 565 -26.84 -63.90 14.04
N THR A 566 -26.63 -63.33 12.86
CA THR A 566 -25.62 -62.26 12.66
C THR A 566 -26.03 -60.96 13.33
N ILE A 567 -27.31 -60.58 13.21
CA ILE A 567 -27.84 -59.32 13.73
C ILE A 567 -28.99 -59.63 14.69
N ILE A 568 -28.85 -59.17 15.93
CA ILE A 568 -29.89 -59.24 16.96
C ILE A 568 -30.29 -57.83 17.36
N ALA A 569 -31.59 -57.56 17.29
CA ALA A 569 -32.17 -56.34 17.80
C ALA A 569 -33.20 -56.63 18.90
N SER A 570 -33.23 -55.79 19.92
CA SER A 570 -34.31 -55.80 20.91
C SER A 570 -35.66 -55.44 20.29
N HIS A 571 -36.75 -55.89 20.88
CA HIS A 571 -38.09 -55.50 20.45
C HIS A 571 -38.28 -53.98 20.44
N GLU A 572 -37.69 -53.26 21.40
CA GLU A 572 -37.71 -51.80 21.48
C GLU A 572 -37.05 -51.16 20.25
N THR A 573 -35.96 -51.74 19.73
CA THR A 573 -35.31 -51.28 18.50
C THR A 573 -36.22 -51.48 17.29
N ILE A 574 -36.87 -52.64 17.19
CA ILE A 574 -37.80 -52.95 16.09
C ILE A 574 -38.99 -51.99 16.13
N ALA A 575 -39.57 -51.77 17.30
CA ALA A 575 -40.69 -50.85 17.49
C ALA A 575 -40.31 -49.40 17.13
N ALA A 576 -39.13 -48.94 17.58
CA ALA A 576 -38.64 -47.60 17.30
C ALA A 576 -38.26 -47.37 15.83
N ALA A 577 -37.88 -48.43 15.09
CA ALA A 577 -37.55 -48.33 13.67
C ALA A 577 -38.79 -48.14 12.77
N GLY A 578 -39.98 -48.48 13.26
CA GLY A 578 -41.23 -48.39 12.52
C GLY A 578 -41.49 -49.61 11.60
N PRO A 579 -42.50 -49.54 10.72
CA PRO A 579 -42.83 -50.64 9.81
C PRO A 579 -41.73 -50.90 8.77
N GLY A 580 -41.75 -52.09 8.17
CA GLY A 580 -40.81 -52.48 7.11
C GLY A 580 -39.51 -53.12 7.61
N VAL A 581 -39.41 -53.50 8.88
CA VAL A 581 -38.28 -54.33 9.37
C VAL A 581 -38.56 -55.81 9.10
N LEU A 582 -37.69 -56.45 8.34
CA LEU A 582 -37.79 -57.88 8.07
C LEU A 582 -37.05 -58.65 9.16
N THR A 583 -37.80 -59.47 9.91
CA THR A 583 -37.28 -60.28 11.00
C THR A 583 -37.30 -61.77 10.65
N GLY A 584 -36.28 -62.50 11.10
CA GLY A 584 -36.20 -63.95 11.01
C GLY A 584 -36.81 -64.62 12.25
N GLY A 585 -35.97 -65.25 13.07
CA GLY A 585 -36.40 -65.82 14.34
C GLY A 585 -36.67 -64.77 15.44
N GLN A 586 -37.54 -65.13 16.39
CA GLN A 586 -37.76 -64.37 17.63
C GLN A 586 -37.60 -65.29 18.84
N ARG A 587 -37.07 -64.76 19.95
CA ARG A 587 -36.88 -65.53 21.19
C ARG A 587 -36.95 -64.61 22.42
N GLU A 588 -37.56 -65.08 23.49
CA GLU A 588 -37.36 -64.48 24.81
C GLU A 588 -36.04 -64.99 25.41
N SER A 589 -35.15 -64.07 25.74
CA SER A 589 -33.86 -64.40 26.34
C SER A 589 -33.68 -63.75 27.70
N SER A 590 -33.14 -64.50 28.66
CA SER A 590 -32.73 -63.95 29.95
C SER A 590 -31.30 -63.41 29.81
N LEU A 591 -31.12 -62.11 29.97
CA LEU A 591 -29.81 -61.49 29.92
C LEU A 591 -29.15 -61.58 31.30
N LYS A 592 -27.93 -62.11 31.36
CA LYS A 592 -27.18 -62.30 32.61
C LYS A 592 -27.12 -61.01 33.43
N GLY A 593 -27.69 -61.02 34.64
CA GLY A 593 -27.74 -59.87 35.55
C GLY A 593 -29.01 -59.03 35.48
N ARG A 594 -30.05 -59.48 34.75
CA ARG A 594 -31.41 -58.90 34.77
C ARG A 594 -32.43 -59.98 35.17
N GLN A 595 -33.48 -59.59 35.90
CA GLN A 595 -34.57 -60.50 36.31
C GLN A 595 -35.65 -60.67 35.23
N GLU A 596 -35.80 -59.69 34.33
CA GLU A 596 -36.77 -59.70 33.23
C GLU A 596 -36.16 -60.29 31.95
N THR A 597 -36.97 -61.07 31.21
CA THR A 597 -36.63 -61.54 29.86
C THR A 597 -36.78 -60.39 28.86
N VAL A 598 -35.88 -60.35 27.87
CA VAL A 598 -35.95 -59.40 26.75
C VAL A 598 -36.36 -60.17 25.51
N LEU A 599 -37.38 -59.69 24.80
CA LEU A 599 -37.78 -60.22 23.50
C LEU A 599 -36.79 -59.72 22.44
N VAL A 600 -36.12 -60.65 21.78
CA VAL A 600 -35.11 -60.36 20.76
C VAL A 600 -35.53 -60.90 19.40
N HIS A 601 -35.14 -60.18 18.35
CA HIS A 601 -35.46 -60.47 16.95
C HIS A 601 -34.18 -60.60 16.15
N GLU A 602 -34.11 -61.63 15.30
CA GLU A 602 -33.15 -61.71 14.20
C GLU A 602 -33.55 -60.70 13.14
N VAL A 603 -32.62 -59.84 12.72
CA VAL A 603 -32.87 -58.87 11.64
C VAL A 603 -32.26 -59.38 10.35
N THR A 604 -33.08 -59.54 9.32
CA THR A 604 -32.66 -60.08 8.01
C THR A 604 -32.74 -59.06 6.88
N GLY A 605 -33.45 -57.94 7.07
CA GLY A 605 -33.54 -56.88 6.07
C GLY A 605 -34.43 -55.70 6.48
N LEU A 606 -34.54 -54.73 5.55
CA LEU A 606 -35.43 -53.58 5.62
C LEU A 606 -36.13 -53.43 4.25
N GLU A 607 -37.43 -53.07 4.27
CA GLU A 607 -38.23 -52.72 3.08
C GLU A 607 -37.90 -51.34 2.49
#